data_AF-A0A940Y458-F1
#
_entry.id   AF-A0A940Y458-F1
#
_cell.length_a   1.000
_cell.length_b   1.000
_cell.length_c   1.000
_cell.angle_alpha   90.00
_cell.angle_beta   90.00
_cell.angle_gamma   90.00
#
_symmetry.space_group_name_H-M   'P 1'
#
loop_
_entity.id
_entity.type
_entity.pdbx_description
1 polymer ?
#
loop_
_entity_poly.entity_id
_entity_poly.type
_entity_poly.pdbx_seq_one_letter_code
_entity_poly.pdbx_strand_id
1 'polypeptide(L)'
;MSAPTNQQLTLRGVAASIFGATLGVYAGANVLVPAVGSGAVWYIGSKLLKPTDPRYLGAMSVLAGHTLWLLAGMALLNQWGLNTIDLIVFGVGALWLWMRPGLKPVVVLTVFELIALVTNASTIASEQLGSDMHKALVVHIALRVAVLVLLWGAWLKARRDVPSGT
;
A
#
# COMPACT_ATOMS: atom_id res chain seq x y z
N MET A 1 8.90 -33.25 17.33
CA MET A 1 8.76 -32.98 15.88
C MET A 1 7.29 -32.78 15.58
N SER A 2 6.85 -31.55 15.33
CA SER A 2 5.50 -31.25 14.85
C SER A 2 5.40 -31.61 13.37
N ALA A 3 4.34 -32.30 12.96
CA ALA A 3 4.09 -32.63 11.56
C ALA A 3 4.02 -31.34 10.73
N PRO A 4 4.54 -31.32 9.49
CA PRO A 4 4.46 -30.15 8.63
C PRO A 4 3.00 -29.80 8.38
N THR A 5 2.60 -28.59 8.78
CA THR A 5 1.27 -28.06 8.53
C THR A 5 1.06 -28.03 7.02
N ASN A 6 0.11 -28.82 6.51
CA ASN A 6 -0.19 -28.91 5.09
C ASN A 6 -0.78 -27.56 4.65
N GLN A 7 0.05 -26.69 4.12
CA GLN A 7 -0.31 -25.32 3.75
C GLN A 7 -1.19 -25.39 2.49
N GLN A 8 -2.51 -25.46 2.68
CA GLN A 8 -3.45 -25.53 1.57
C GLN A 8 -3.33 -24.25 0.71
N LEU A 9 -3.14 -24.45 -0.60
CA LEU A 9 -3.21 -23.37 -1.58
C LEU A 9 -4.61 -22.78 -1.57
N THR A 10 -4.73 -21.53 -1.11
CA THR A 10 -6.01 -20.82 -1.17
C THR A 10 -6.16 -20.15 -2.54
N LEU A 11 -7.37 -20.12 -3.09
CA LEU A 11 -7.67 -19.43 -4.36
C LEU A 11 -7.21 -17.96 -4.33
N ARG A 12 -7.34 -17.30 -3.17
CA ARG A 12 -6.88 -15.92 -2.95
C ARG A 12 -5.37 -15.79 -3.07
N GLY A 13 -4.62 -16.74 -2.49
CA GLY A 13 -3.17 -16.78 -2.58
C GLY A 13 -2.70 -16.95 -4.02
N VAL A 14 -3.30 -17.89 -4.76
CA VAL A 14 -2.98 -18.13 -6.17
C VAL A 14 -3.25 -16.88 -7.01
N ALA A 15 -4.44 -16.26 -6.86
CA ALA A 15 -4.79 -15.04 -7.59
C ALA A 15 -3.82 -13.89 -7.29
N ALA A 16 -3.45 -13.68 -6.01
CA ALA A 16 -2.50 -12.66 -5.61
C ALA A 16 -1.10 -12.90 -6.20
N SER A 17 -0.63 -14.16 -6.22
CA SER A 17 0.66 -14.52 -6.80
C SER A 17 0.70 -14.29 -8.31
N ILE A 18 -0.36 -14.67 -9.03
CA ILE A 18 -0.46 -14.44 -10.49
C ILE A 18 -0.48 -12.93 -10.76
N PHE A 19 -1.30 -12.17 -10.04
CA PHE A 19 -1.36 -10.72 -10.19
C PHE A 19 0.00 -10.06 -9.93
N GLY A 20 0.66 -10.43 -8.82
CA GLY A 20 1.98 -9.91 -8.45
C GLY A 20 3.06 -10.26 -9.48
N ALA A 21 3.06 -11.49 -9.99
CA ALA A 21 3.99 -11.92 -11.03
C ALA A 21 3.79 -11.15 -12.35
N THR A 22 2.54 -11.00 -12.80
CA THR A 22 2.21 -10.23 -14.01
C THR A 22 2.63 -8.76 -13.87
N LEU A 23 2.34 -8.14 -12.72
CA LEU A 23 2.74 -6.77 -12.43
C LEU A 23 4.28 -6.64 -12.36
N GLY A 24 4.96 -7.63 -11.80
CA GLY A 24 6.42 -7.73 -11.74
C GLY A 24 7.09 -7.78 -13.11
N VAL A 25 6.62 -8.67 -13.97
CA VAL A 25 7.12 -8.80 -15.35
C VAL A 25 6.89 -7.51 -16.14
N TYR A 26 5.75 -6.85 -15.93
CA TYR A 26 5.39 -5.65 -16.67
C TYR A 26 6.16 -4.39 -16.20
N ALA A 27 6.19 -4.14 -14.89
CA ALA A 27 6.67 -2.88 -14.32
C ALA A 27 8.11 -2.93 -13.79
N GLY A 28 8.68 -4.12 -13.59
CA GLY A 28 10.06 -4.33 -13.18
C GLY A 28 10.42 -3.61 -11.88
N ALA A 29 11.45 -2.76 -11.93
CA ALA A 29 11.94 -2.02 -10.76
C ALA A 29 10.86 -1.13 -10.12
N ASN A 30 9.90 -0.61 -10.90
CA ASN A 30 8.83 0.25 -10.38
C ASN A 30 7.98 -0.46 -9.33
N VAL A 31 7.78 -1.78 -9.41
CA VAL A 31 7.06 -2.53 -8.37
C VAL A 31 8.00 -3.10 -7.31
N LEU A 32 9.24 -3.43 -7.68
CA LEU A 32 10.21 -4.03 -6.75
C LEU A 32 10.54 -3.08 -5.59
N VAL A 33 10.84 -1.81 -5.89
CA VAL A 33 11.21 -0.81 -4.87
C VAL A 33 10.12 -0.64 -3.81
N PRO A 34 8.86 -0.34 -4.16
CA PRO A 34 7.81 -0.21 -3.15
C PRO A 34 7.52 -1.54 -2.46
N ALA A 35 7.55 -2.69 -3.14
CA ALA A 35 7.31 -3.99 -2.51
C ALA A 35 8.36 -4.33 -1.45
N VAL A 36 9.65 -4.10 -1.74
CA VAL A 36 10.74 -4.30 -0.78
C VAL A 36 10.61 -3.32 0.38
N GLY A 37 10.32 -2.04 0.10
CA GLY A 37 10.08 -1.02 1.12
C GLY A 37 8.93 -1.41 2.06
N SER A 38 7.80 -1.88 1.50
CA SER A 38 6.66 -2.37 2.28
C SER A 38 7.00 -3.61 3.09
N GLY A 39 7.72 -4.57 2.52
CA GLY A 39 8.17 -5.77 3.24
C GLY A 39 9.07 -5.42 4.42
N ALA A 40 10.01 -4.49 4.24
CA ALA A 40 10.90 -4.02 5.30
C ALA A 40 10.14 -3.33 6.42
N VAL A 41 9.21 -2.41 6.11
CA VAL A 41 8.39 -1.73 7.12
C VAL A 41 7.46 -2.72 7.84
N TRP A 42 6.87 -3.67 7.13
CA TRP A 42 6.07 -4.73 7.74
C TRP A 42 6.90 -5.58 8.71
N TYR A 43 8.11 -5.98 8.30
CA TYR A 43 9.02 -6.76 9.13
C TYR A 43 9.42 -5.98 10.40
N ILE A 44 9.85 -4.73 10.24
CA ILE A 44 10.21 -3.85 11.36
C ILE A 44 9.00 -3.62 12.28
N GLY A 45 7.83 -3.32 11.72
CA GLY A 45 6.62 -3.06 12.49
C GLY A 45 6.11 -4.28 13.24
N SER A 46 6.20 -5.47 12.64
CA SER A 46 5.77 -6.72 13.29
C SER A 46 6.74 -7.24 14.34
N LYS A 47 8.04 -6.94 14.24
CA LYS A 47 9.06 -7.45 15.15
C LYS A 47 9.53 -6.46 16.20
N LEU A 48 9.74 -5.20 15.81
CA LEU A 48 10.45 -4.22 16.62
C LEU A 48 9.50 -3.19 17.23
N LEU A 49 8.66 -2.55 16.40
CA LEU A 49 7.91 -1.37 16.85
C LEU A 49 6.54 -1.67 17.45
N LYS A 50 5.89 -2.78 17.04
CA LYS A 50 4.57 -3.24 17.52
C LYS A 50 3.49 -2.14 17.50
N PRO A 51 2.81 -1.90 16.36
CA PRO A 51 1.82 -0.82 16.26
C PRO A 51 0.68 -0.98 17.26
N THR A 52 0.05 0.16 17.60
CA THR A 52 -1.12 0.22 18.50
C THR A 52 -2.22 -0.75 18.08
N ASP A 53 -2.44 -0.91 16.78
CA ASP A 53 -3.32 -1.95 16.22
C ASP A 53 -2.64 -2.66 15.05
N PRO A 54 -2.24 -3.95 15.21
CA PRO A 54 -1.56 -4.70 14.17
C PRO A 54 -2.42 -4.97 12.93
N ARG A 55 -3.75 -4.80 13.00
CA ARG A 55 -4.64 -4.98 11.84
C ARG A 55 -4.34 -3.97 10.73
N TYR A 56 -3.87 -2.77 11.08
CA TYR A 56 -3.52 -1.72 10.12
C TYR A 56 -2.10 -1.84 9.57
N LEU A 57 -1.28 -2.77 10.09
CA LEU A 57 0.12 -2.88 9.71
C LEU A 57 0.31 -3.09 8.20
N GLY A 58 -0.56 -3.87 7.56
CA GLY A 58 -0.53 -4.05 6.11
C GLY A 58 -0.67 -2.73 5.34
N ALA A 59 -1.71 -1.94 5.65
CA ALA A 59 -1.95 -0.66 5.01
C ALA A 59 -0.80 0.34 5.24
N MET A 60 -0.31 0.42 6.49
CA MET A 60 0.83 1.29 6.83
C MET A 60 2.11 0.89 6.09
N SER A 61 2.34 -0.42 5.93
CA SER A 61 3.50 -0.93 5.21
C SER A 61 3.44 -0.62 3.72
N VAL A 62 2.26 -0.77 3.09
CA VAL A 62 2.08 -0.40 1.68
C VAL A 62 2.28 1.11 1.47
N LEU A 63 1.65 1.94 2.30
CA LEU A 63 1.84 3.40 2.27
C LEU A 63 3.33 3.77 2.42
N ALA A 64 4.02 3.21 3.40
CA ALA A 64 5.43 3.54 3.62
C ALA A 64 6.34 3.08 2.47
N GLY A 65 6.11 1.89 1.90
CA GLY A 65 6.84 1.43 0.71
C GLY A 65 6.58 2.33 -0.51
N HIS A 66 5.33 2.77 -0.68
CA HIS A 66 4.96 3.74 -1.72
C HIS A 66 5.69 5.07 -1.51
N THR A 67 5.69 5.61 -0.28
CA THR A 67 6.45 6.82 0.08
C THR A 67 7.93 6.70 -0.22
N LEU A 68 8.56 5.56 0.12
CA LEU A 68 9.99 5.33 -0.16
C LEU A 68 10.27 5.32 -1.67
N TRP A 69 9.40 4.69 -2.46
CA TRP A 69 9.54 4.68 -3.92
C TRP A 69 9.39 6.08 -4.53
N LEU A 70 8.37 6.85 -4.09
CA LEU A 70 8.17 8.24 -4.49
C LEU A 70 9.39 9.10 -4.15
N LEU A 71 9.88 9.00 -2.91
CA LEU A 71 11.03 9.76 -2.45
C LEU A 71 12.28 9.44 -3.29
N ALA A 72 12.53 8.15 -3.55
CA ALA A 72 13.65 7.72 -4.39
C ALA A 72 13.54 8.27 -5.81
N GLY A 73 12.37 8.14 -6.45
CA GLY A 73 12.13 8.65 -7.80
C GLY A 73 12.29 10.17 -7.88
N MET A 74 11.71 10.91 -6.93
CA MET A 74 11.81 12.37 -6.87
C MET A 74 13.25 12.84 -6.65
N ALA A 75 14.02 12.17 -5.78
CA ALA A 75 15.41 12.50 -5.54
C ALA A 75 16.29 12.22 -6.76
N LEU A 76 16.10 11.09 -7.44
CA LEU A 76 16.87 10.70 -8.62
C LEU A 76 16.57 11.59 -9.83
N LEU A 77 15.31 11.99 -10.01
CA LEU A 77 14.86 12.80 -11.15
C LEU A 77 14.86 14.31 -10.86
N ASN A 78 15.14 14.71 -9.62
CA ASN A 78 15.04 16.08 -9.12
C ASN A 78 13.66 16.73 -9.39
N GLN A 79 12.57 15.98 -9.18
CA GLN A 79 11.20 16.41 -9.44
C GLN A 79 10.38 16.50 -8.15
N TRP A 80 10.36 17.68 -7.53
CA TRP A 80 9.69 17.94 -6.24
C TRP A 80 8.27 18.54 -6.37
N GLY A 81 7.57 18.25 -7.46
CA GLY A 81 6.25 18.81 -7.77
C GLY A 81 5.10 18.26 -6.91
N LEU A 82 3.97 17.95 -7.55
CA LEU A 82 2.76 17.47 -6.87
C LEU A 82 2.97 16.20 -6.03
N ASN A 83 3.97 15.38 -6.38
CA ASN A 83 4.36 14.18 -5.60
C ASN A 83 4.80 14.51 -4.16
N THR A 84 5.22 15.75 -3.87
CA THR A 84 5.52 16.19 -2.50
C THR A 84 4.29 16.15 -1.61
N ILE A 85 3.09 16.42 -2.17
CA ILE A 85 1.83 16.32 -1.42
C ILE A 85 1.55 14.86 -1.06
N ASP A 86 1.75 13.92 -1.99
CA ASP A 86 1.62 12.48 -1.71
C ASP A 86 2.55 12.06 -0.58
N LEU A 87 3.82 12.47 -0.59
CA LEU A 87 4.77 12.14 0.48
C LEU A 87 4.30 12.62 1.85
N ILE A 88 3.84 13.87 1.93
CA ILE A 88 3.36 14.46 3.19
C ILE A 88 2.12 13.70 3.67
N VAL A 89 1.13 13.51 2.79
CA VAL A 89 -0.14 12.86 3.18
C VAL A 89 0.09 11.40 3.58
N PHE A 90 0.91 10.65 2.83
CA PHE A 90 1.22 9.27 3.17
C PHE A 90 2.03 9.16 4.46
N GLY A 91 3.05 10.00 4.64
CA GLY A 91 3.86 10.02 5.86
C GLY A 91 3.02 10.36 7.09
N VAL A 92 2.28 11.46 7.04
CA VAL A 92 1.40 11.91 8.14
C VAL A 92 0.28 10.90 8.39
N GLY A 93 -0.34 10.38 7.34
CA GLY A 93 -1.44 9.43 7.45
C GLY A 93 -1.01 8.07 7.99
N ALA A 94 0.15 7.54 7.57
CA ALA A 94 0.72 6.33 8.14
C ALA A 94 1.08 6.52 9.62
N LEU A 95 1.69 7.64 9.98
CA LEU A 95 2.00 7.97 11.37
C LEU A 95 0.72 8.15 12.22
N TRP A 96 -0.32 8.75 11.66
CA TRP A 96 -1.62 8.88 12.32
C TRP A 96 -2.24 7.49 12.58
N LEU A 97 -2.29 6.60 11.58
CA LEU A 97 -2.76 5.23 11.76
C LEU A 97 -1.94 4.47 12.82
N TRP A 98 -0.63 4.72 12.89
CA TRP A 98 0.25 4.10 13.86
C TRP A 98 -0.08 4.51 15.30
N MET A 99 -0.27 5.80 15.53
CA MET A 99 -0.49 6.37 16.86
C MET A 99 -1.95 6.27 17.33
N ARG A 100 -2.91 6.45 16.41
CA ARG A 100 -4.34 6.53 16.72
C ARG A 100 -5.16 5.84 15.61
N PRO A 101 -5.10 4.49 15.52
CA PRO A 101 -5.90 3.75 14.55
C PRO A 101 -7.39 4.00 14.77
N GLY A 102 -8.14 4.20 13.70
CA GLY A 102 -9.59 4.44 13.78
C GLY A 102 -10.20 4.94 12.47
N LEU A 103 -11.49 5.25 12.51
CA LEU A 103 -12.22 5.65 11.30
C LEU A 103 -11.74 6.98 10.70
N LYS A 104 -11.34 7.96 11.54
CA LYS A 104 -10.92 9.28 11.08
C LYS A 104 -9.73 9.22 10.10
N PRO A 105 -8.57 8.61 10.45
CA PRO A 105 -7.47 8.48 9.49
C PRO A 105 -7.84 7.61 8.28
N VAL A 106 -8.68 6.58 8.45
CA VAL A 106 -9.15 5.75 7.32
C VAL A 106 -9.94 6.58 6.31
N VAL A 107 -10.88 7.43 6.75
CA VAL A 107 -11.69 8.26 5.84
C VAL A 107 -10.83 9.32 5.16
N VAL A 108 -9.95 10.00 5.90
CA VAL A 108 -9.06 11.03 5.33
C VAL A 108 -8.15 10.43 4.26
N LEU A 109 -7.49 9.31 4.57
CA LEU A 109 -6.66 8.61 3.59
C LEU A 109 -7.48 8.10 2.42
N THR A 110 -8.68 7.56 2.64
CA THR A 110 -9.56 7.10 1.56
C THR A 110 -9.91 8.22 0.59
N VAL A 111 -10.30 9.40 1.08
CA VAL A 111 -10.64 10.54 0.21
C VAL A 111 -9.44 10.94 -0.64
N PHE A 112 -8.26 11.06 -0.02
CA PHE A 112 -7.04 11.39 -0.75
C PHE A 112 -6.67 10.34 -1.80
N GLU A 113 -6.68 9.07 -1.42
CA GLU A 113 -6.37 7.94 -2.30
C GLU A 113 -7.33 7.87 -3.49
N LEU A 114 -8.63 8.11 -3.29
CA LEU A 114 -9.62 8.14 -4.37
C LEU A 114 -9.38 9.29 -5.35
N ILE A 115 -9.11 10.50 -4.85
CA ILE A 115 -8.81 11.65 -5.71
C ILE A 115 -7.59 11.34 -6.58
N ALA A 116 -6.50 10.89 -5.95
CA ALA A 116 -5.27 10.63 -6.67
C ALA A 116 -5.33 9.38 -7.55
N LEU A 117 -6.16 8.39 -7.21
CA LEU A 117 -6.48 7.25 -8.07
C LEU A 117 -7.19 7.72 -9.34
N VAL A 118 -8.18 8.60 -9.24
CA VAL A 118 -8.87 9.19 -10.40
C VAL A 118 -7.89 9.98 -11.27
N THR A 119 -7.06 10.83 -10.66
CA THR A 119 -6.02 11.57 -11.39
C THR A 119 -5.08 10.62 -12.15
N ASN A 120 -4.52 9.62 -11.48
CA ASN A 120 -3.61 8.65 -12.12
C ASN A 120 -4.31 7.84 -13.22
N ALA A 121 -5.58 7.46 -13.02
CA ALA A 121 -6.38 6.74 -14.01
C ALA A 121 -6.74 7.61 -15.23
N SER A 122 -6.87 8.93 -15.06
CA SER A 122 -7.03 9.83 -16.20
C SER A 122 -5.72 10.05 -16.96
N THR A 123 -4.59 10.20 -16.25
CA THR A 123 -3.27 10.42 -16.87
C THR A 123 -2.79 9.20 -17.64
N ILE A 124 -3.04 7.99 -17.13
CA ILE A 124 -2.56 6.77 -17.80
C ILE A 124 -3.17 6.58 -19.20
N ALA A 125 -4.39 7.09 -19.43
CA ALA A 125 -5.05 7.02 -20.73
C ALA A 125 -4.37 7.86 -21.82
N SER A 126 -3.57 8.86 -21.43
CA SER A 126 -2.75 9.67 -22.35
C SER A 126 -1.33 9.17 -22.53
N GLU A 127 -0.90 8.15 -21.77
CA GLU A 127 0.47 7.63 -21.84
C GLU A 127 0.60 6.48 -22.84
N GLN A 128 1.75 6.41 -23.53
CA GLN A 128 2.05 5.30 -24.43
C GLN A 128 2.17 3.99 -23.63
N LEU A 129 1.41 2.96 -24.03
CA LEU A 129 1.46 1.65 -23.40
C LEU A 129 2.90 1.10 -23.35
N GLY A 130 3.35 0.76 -22.14
CA GLY A 130 4.69 0.20 -21.92
C GLY A 130 5.81 1.23 -21.75
N SER A 131 5.53 2.53 -21.89
CA SER A 131 6.47 3.59 -21.47
C SER A 131 6.75 3.50 -19.97
N ASP A 132 7.87 4.08 -19.53
CA ASP A 132 8.22 4.09 -18.11
C ASP A 132 7.19 4.86 -17.27
N MET A 133 6.63 5.94 -17.82
CA MET A 133 5.55 6.69 -17.17
C MET A 133 4.28 5.86 -17.06
N HIS A 134 3.87 5.15 -18.13
CA HIS A 134 2.72 4.26 -18.08
C HIS A 134 2.92 3.17 -17.02
N LYS A 135 4.09 2.52 -16.99
CA LYS A 135 4.43 1.49 -15.98
C LYS A 135 4.38 2.04 -14.55
N ALA A 136 4.96 3.22 -14.32
CA ALA A 136 4.90 3.88 -13.02
C ALA A 136 3.45 4.16 -12.61
N LEU A 137 2.62 4.69 -13.51
CA LEU A 137 1.19 4.93 -13.23
C LEU A 137 0.42 3.65 -12.92
N VAL A 138 0.69 2.53 -13.63
CA VAL A 138 0.10 1.22 -13.30
C VAL A 138 0.46 0.82 -11.87
N VAL A 139 1.72 0.97 -11.46
CA VAL A 139 2.14 0.65 -10.08
C VAL A 139 1.49 1.59 -9.07
N HIS A 140 1.43 2.89 -9.35
CA HIS A 140 0.71 3.83 -8.51
C HIS A 140 -0.75 3.39 -8.30
N ILE A 141 -1.49 3.14 -9.37
CA ILE A 141 -2.89 2.70 -9.32
C ILE A 141 -3.02 1.41 -8.49
N ALA A 142 -2.16 0.42 -8.75
CA ALA A 142 -2.18 -0.85 -8.02
C ALA A 142 -1.92 -0.66 -6.51
N LEU A 143 -0.93 0.16 -6.13
CA LEU A 143 -0.63 0.45 -4.72
C LEU A 143 -1.78 1.19 -4.04
N ARG A 144 -2.39 2.19 -4.70
CA ARG A 144 -3.54 2.93 -4.16
C ARG A 144 -4.74 2.00 -3.90
N VAL A 145 -5.05 1.11 -4.84
CA VAL A 145 -6.09 0.09 -4.66
C VAL A 145 -5.76 -0.84 -3.50
N ALA A 146 -4.51 -1.30 -3.40
CA ALA A 146 -4.07 -2.15 -2.30
C ALA A 146 -4.21 -1.45 -0.94
N VAL A 147 -3.82 -0.18 -0.83
CA VAL A 147 -4.00 0.64 0.38
C VAL A 147 -5.47 0.73 0.76
N LEU A 148 -6.36 1.07 -0.19
CA LEU A 148 -7.80 1.16 0.06
C LEU A 148 -8.38 -0.16 0.58
N VAL A 149 -8.05 -1.28 -0.07
CA VAL A 149 -8.50 -2.62 0.35
C VAL A 149 -7.99 -2.96 1.75
N LEU A 150 -6.72 -2.68 2.05
CA LEU A 150 -6.13 -2.99 3.35
C LEU A 150 -6.67 -2.10 4.47
N LEU A 151 -6.87 -0.79 4.22
CA LEU A 151 -7.44 0.15 5.19
C LEU A 151 -8.85 -0.27 5.60
N TRP A 152 -9.72 -0.51 4.62
CA TRP A 152 -11.09 -0.90 4.88
C TRP A 152 -11.19 -2.33 5.42
N GLY A 153 -10.36 -3.26 4.94
CA GLY A 153 -10.25 -4.61 5.50
C GLY A 153 -9.87 -4.59 6.99
N ALA A 154 -8.88 -3.76 7.36
CA ALA A 154 -8.46 -3.59 8.75
C ALA A 154 -9.58 -2.98 9.61
N TRP A 155 -10.25 -1.93 9.13
CA TRP A 155 -11.36 -1.30 9.85
C TRP A 155 -12.56 -2.24 10.04
N LEU A 156 -12.98 -2.95 8.99
CA LEU A 156 -14.09 -3.90 9.07
C LEU A 156 -13.79 -5.05 10.02
N LYS A 157 -12.55 -5.55 10.02
CA LYS A 157 -12.10 -6.52 11.01
C LYS A 157 -12.15 -5.93 12.42
N ALA A 158 -11.65 -4.71 12.60
CA ALA A 158 -11.67 -4.03 13.90
C ALA A 158 -13.08 -3.88 14.48
N ARG A 159 -14.09 -3.62 13.64
CA ARG A 159 -15.49 -3.54 14.06
C ARG A 159 -16.12 -4.87 14.47
N ARG A 160 -15.71 -5.98 13.85
CA ARG A 160 -16.24 -7.31 14.19
C ARG A 160 -15.72 -7.83 15.52
N ASP A 161 -14.54 -7.39 15.92
CA ASP A 161 -13.88 -7.82 17.15
C ASP A 161 -14.36 -7.03 18.39
N VAL A 162 -15.22 -6.02 18.24
CA VAL A 162 -15.84 -5.31 19.36
C VAL A 162 -17.00 -6.17 19.90
N PRO A 163 -16.92 -6.68 21.14
CA PRO A 163 -18.01 -7.47 21.73
C PRO A 163 -19.29 -6.63 21.75
N SER A 164 -20.41 -7.21 21.34
CA SER A 164 -21.71 -6.55 21.22
C SER A 164 -22.40 -6.25 22.57
N GLY A 165 -21.66 -5.87 23.60
CA GLY A 165 -22.18 -5.80 24.97
C GLY A 165 -21.38 -4.98 25.97
N THR A 166 -20.96 -3.77 25.61
CA THR A 166 -20.58 -2.72 26.58
C THR A 166 -21.46 -1.50 26.40
#